data_AF-A0A8B7TUD4-F1
#
_entry.id   AF-A0A8B7TUD4-F1
#
_cell.length_a   1.000
_cell.length_b   1.000
_cell.length_c   1.000
_cell.angle_alpha   90.00
_cell.angle_beta   90.00
_cell.angle_gamma   90.00
#
_symmetry.space_group_name_H-M   'P 1'
#
loop_
_entity.id
_entity.type
_entity.pdbx_description
1 polymer ?
#
loop_
_entity_poly.entity_id
_entity_poly.type
_entity_poly.pdbx_seq_one_letter_code
_entity_poly.pdbx_strand_id
1 'polypeptide(L)'
;MPVWEDEGDDDAKKQTPKQRLLGWIQNKIPYLPITNFNQNWQDGKALGALVDSCAPGLCPDWESWDPRKPVDNAREAMQQADDWLGVPQVITPEEIIHPDVDEHSVMTYLSQFPKAKLKPGAPLKPKLNPKKARAYGRGIEPMGNMVKQPAKFTVDTISAGQGDVMVFVEDPEGNKEEAQVTPDSDKNKTYSVEYLPKVTGLHKVR
;
A
#
# COMPACT_ATOMS: atom_id res chain seq x y z
N MET A 1 -10.86 28.13 -7.70
CA MET A 1 -9.88 27.05 -7.50
C MET A 1 -9.98 26.58 -6.06
N PRO A 2 -9.96 25.28 -5.74
CA PRO A 2 -10.06 24.84 -4.36
C PRO A 2 -8.74 25.09 -3.63
N VAL A 3 -8.82 25.82 -2.51
CA VAL A 3 -7.73 26.09 -1.58
C VAL A 3 -7.68 24.95 -0.57
N TRP A 4 -6.50 24.41 -0.30
CA TRP A 4 -6.27 23.37 0.71
C TRP A 4 -5.39 24.01 1.80
N GLU A 5 -5.88 24.00 3.03
CA GLU A 5 -5.17 24.53 4.21
C GLU A 5 -3.95 23.64 4.49
N ASP A 6 -2.79 24.28 4.54
CA ASP A 6 -1.45 23.68 4.65
C ASP A 6 -0.87 24.06 6.02
N GLU A 7 -0.76 23.10 6.93
CA GLU A 7 0.11 23.24 8.09
C GLU A 7 1.32 22.32 7.92
N GLY A 8 2.42 22.93 7.44
CA GLY A 8 3.79 22.55 7.76
C GLY A 8 4.56 21.75 6.69
N ASP A 9 5.25 22.44 5.77
CA ASP A 9 6.72 22.30 5.55
C ASP A 9 7.22 23.33 4.52
N ASP A 10 8.30 24.06 4.82
CA ASP A 10 8.80 25.17 3.97
C ASP A 10 9.41 24.69 2.62
N ASP A 11 9.66 23.38 2.45
CA ASP A 11 10.14 22.78 1.20
C ASP A 11 9.03 22.47 0.18
N ALA A 12 7.76 22.37 0.61
CA ALA A 12 6.63 22.17 -0.29
C ALA A 12 6.40 23.37 -1.24
N LYS A 13 6.97 24.54 -0.90
CA LYS A 13 6.72 25.82 -1.59
C LYS A 13 7.43 25.99 -2.95
N LYS A 14 8.33 25.07 -3.36
CA LYS A 14 9.06 25.19 -4.65
C LYS A 14 8.72 24.16 -5.72
N GLN A 15 7.93 23.13 -5.41
CA GLN A 15 7.61 22.09 -6.38
C GLN A 15 6.46 22.49 -7.31
N THR A 16 6.66 22.32 -8.61
CA THR A 16 5.59 22.45 -9.61
C THR A 16 4.52 21.38 -9.40
N PRO A 17 3.26 21.59 -9.88
CA PRO A 17 2.22 20.56 -9.84
C PRO A 17 2.67 19.22 -10.44
N LYS A 18 3.45 19.26 -11.54
CA LYS A 18 4.06 18.08 -12.17
C LYS A 18 4.98 17.33 -11.21
N GLN A 19 5.90 18.05 -10.54
CA GLN A 19 6.84 17.46 -9.58
C GLN A 19 6.13 16.87 -8.36
N ARG A 20 5.08 17.54 -7.85
CA ARG A 20 4.27 17.03 -6.75
C ARG A 20 3.59 15.72 -7.11
N LEU A 21 3.00 15.64 -8.31
CA LEU A 21 2.36 14.41 -8.78
C LEU A 21 3.38 13.28 -8.98
N LEU A 22 4.54 13.57 -9.60
CA LEU A 22 5.63 12.59 -9.73
C LEU A 22 6.09 12.08 -8.37
N GLY A 23 6.33 12.98 -7.40
CA GLY A 23 6.76 12.59 -6.06
C GLY A 23 5.73 11.71 -5.35
N TRP A 24 4.44 12.04 -5.47
CA TRP A 24 3.36 11.22 -4.89
C TRP A 24 3.31 9.82 -5.52
N ILE A 25 3.38 9.72 -6.85
CA ILE A 25 3.38 8.43 -7.55
C ILE A 25 4.63 7.61 -7.20
N GLN A 26 5.80 8.24 -7.23
CA GLN A 26 7.06 7.58 -6.92
C GLN A 26 7.07 6.99 -5.49
N ASN A 27 6.44 7.67 -4.53
CA ASN A 27 6.25 7.15 -3.18
C ASN A 27 5.28 5.95 -3.11
N LYS A 28 4.27 5.90 -4.00
CA LYS A 28 3.35 4.75 -4.08
C LYS A 28 4.01 3.52 -4.71
N ILE A 29 4.85 3.72 -5.72
CA ILE A 29 5.53 2.63 -6.44
C ILE A 29 7.06 2.83 -6.43
N PRO A 30 7.71 2.75 -5.25
CA PRO A 30 9.13 3.10 -5.08
C PRO A 30 10.10 2.17 -5.83
N TYR A 31 9.62 1.02 -6.30
CA TYR A 31 10.39 0.02 -7.03
C TYR A 31 10.39 0.25 -8.56
N LEU A 32 9.58 1.19 -9.07
CA LEU A 32 9.61 1.62 -10.48
C LEU A 32 10.18 3.04 -10.58
N PRO A 33 11.10 3.32 -11.51
CA PRO A 33 11.66 4.67 -11.69
C PRO A 33 10.69 5.55 -12.50
N ILE A 34 9.77 6.23 -11.82
CA ILE A 34 8.78 7.11 -12.44
C ILE A 34 9.34 8.53 -12.52
N THR A 35 9.64 8.96 -13.74
CA THR A 35 10.29 10.24 -14.04
C THR A 35 9.53 11.08 -15.07
N ASN A 36 8.55 10.51 -15.77
CA ASN A 36 7.77 11.17 -16.80
C ASN A 36 6.30 10.70 -16.82
N PHE A 37 5.48 11.39 -17.62
CA PHE A 37 4.06 11.07 -17.84
C PHE A 37 3.79 10.58 -19.26
N ASN A 38 4.75 9.86 -19.87
CA ASN A 38 4.60 9.25 -21.18
C ASN A 38 5.22 7.84 -21.22
N GLN A 39 6.53 7.75 -21.47
CA GLN A 39 7.27 6.51 -21.69
C GLN A 39 7.18 5.52 -20.52
N ASN A 40 7.10 5.99 -19.27
CA ASN A 40 6.98 5.13 -18.10
C ASN A 40 5.63 4.38 -18.03
N TRP A 41 4.62 4.82 -18.78
CA TRP A 41 3.26 4.29 -18.76
C TRP A 41 2.92 3.48 -20.02
N GLN A 42 3.80 3.51 -21.03
CA GLN A 42 3.54 2.99 -22.37
C GLN A 42 3.27 1.48 -22.42
N ASP A 43 3.86 0.69 -21.51
CA ASP A 43 3.64 -0.75 -21.45
C ASP A 43 2.42 -1.15 -20.59
N GLY A 44 1.75 -0.18 -19.97
CA GLY A 44 0.60 -0.36 -19.08
C GLY A 44 0.91 -0.97 -17.70
N LYS A 45 2.14 -1.43 -17.43
CA LYS A 45 2.48 -2.11 -16.16
C LYS A 45 2.53 -1.15 -14.98
N ALA A 46 3.01 0.07 -15.22
CA ALA A 46 3.01 1.12 -14.19
C ALA A 46 1.60 1.49 -13.71
N LEU A 47 0.58 1.39 -14.58
CA LEU A 47 -0.83 1.56 -14.19
C LEU A 47 -1.25 0.45 -13.23
N GLY A 48 -0.97 -0.81 -13.56
CA GLY A 48 -1.24 -1.95 -12.68
C GLY A 48 -0.54 -1.83 -11.32
N ALA A 49 0.74 -1.44 -11.32
CA ALA A 49 1.51 -1.21 -10.11
C ALA A 49 0.90 -0.11 -9.23
N LEU A 50 0.47 1.00 -9.83
CA LEU A 50 -0.16 2.10 -9.11
C LEU A 50 -1.51 1.70 -8.51
N VAL A 51 -2.35 1.01 -9.29
CA VAL A 51 -3.66 0.53 -8.86
C VAL A 51 -3.53 -0.48 -7.71
N ASP A 52 -2.61 -1.45 -7.80
CA ASP A 52 -2.33 -2.40 -6.71
C ASP A 52 -1.69 -1.73 -5.50
N SER A 53 -0.90 -0.67 -5.69
CA SER A 53 -0.37 0.11 -4.56
C SER A 53 -1.48 0.88 -3.82
N CYS A 54 -2.47 1.41 -4.55
CA CYS A 54 -3.62 2.08 -3.97
C CYS A 54 -4.56 1.12 -3.23
N ALA A 55 -4.80 -0.07 -3.79
CA ALA A 55 -5.55 -1.14 -3.13
C ALA A 55 -4.97 -2.51 -3.49
N PRO A 56 -4.12 -3.08 -2.60
CA PRO A 56 -3.49 -4.37 -2.82
C PRO A 56 -4.51 -5.48 -3.10
N GLY A 57 -4.36 -6.14 -4.24
CA GLY A 57 -5.25 -7.19 -4.72
C GLY A 57 -6.18 -6.80 -5.86
N LEU A 58 -6.18 -5.54 -6.32
CA LEU A 58 -6.87 -5.16 -7.57
C LEU A 58 -6.08 -5.60 -8.81
N CYS A 59 -4.75 -5.48 -8.79
CA CYS A 59 -3.87 -5.92 -9.88
C CYS A 59 -2.68 -6.71 -9.31
N PRO A 60 -2.89 -7.85 -8.63
CA PRO A 60 -1.86 -8.50 -7.80
C PRO A 60 -0.67 -9.08 -8.59
N ASP A 61 -0.86 -9.32 -9.88
CA ASP A 61 0.08 -9.96 -10.81
C ASP A 61 0.62 -9.00 -11.88
N TRP A 62 0.48 -7.68 -11.65
CA TRP A 62 0.94 -6.62 -12.57
C TRP A 62 2.39 -6.79 -13.02
N GLU A 63 3.25 -7.30 -12.13
CA GLU A 63 4.68 -7.51 -12.39
C GLU A 63 4.92 -8.58 -13.46
N SER A 64 4.04 -9.57 -13.58
CA SER A 64 4.10 -10.65 -14.56
C SER A 64 3.37 -10.36 -15.88
N TRP A 65 2.73 -9.20 -16.01
CA TRP A 65 2.06 -8.82 -17.25
C TRP A 65 3.02 -8.69 -18.43
N ASP A 66 2.53 -9.04 -19.63
CA ASP A 66 3.28 -8.99 -20.88
C ASP A 66 3.40 -7.53 -21.37
N PRO A 67 4.62 -6.95 -21.42
CA PRO A 67 4.80 -5.57 -21.88
C PRO A 67 4.45 -5.37 -23.36
N ARG A 68 4.28 -6.45 -24.14
CA ARG A 68 3.85 -6.38 -25.55
C ARG A 68 2.34 -6.27 -25.71
N LYS A 69 1.58 -6.32 -24.62
CA LYS A 69 0.12 -6.15 -24.59
C LYS A 69 -0.29 -4.89 -23.81
N PRO A 70 0.19 -3.70 -24.19
CA PRO A 70 0.02 -2.49 -23.41
C PRO A 70 -1.46 -2.09 -23.23
N VAL A 71 -2.28 -2.27 -24.27
CA VAL A 71 -3.72 -1.97 -24.21
C VAL A 71 -4.44 -2.88 -23.21
N ASP A 72 -4.11 -4.17 -23.18
CA ASP A 72 -4.73 -5.12 -22.24
C ASP A 72 -4.36 -4.75 -20.79
N ASN A 73 -3.08 -4.46 -20.55
CA ASN A 73 -2.55 -4.04 -19.26
C ASN A 73 -3.22 -2.74 -18.76
N ALA A 74 -3.29 -1.73 -19.65
CA ALA A 74 -3.91 -0.45 -19.34
C ALA A 74 -5.41 -0.61 -19.07
N ARG A 75 -6.12 -1.37 -19.91
CA ARG A 75 -7.56 -1.60 -19.75
C ARG A 75 -7.88 -2.27 -18.42
N GLU A 76 -7.15 -3.32 -18.08
CA GLU A 76 -7.34 -4.03 -16.80
C GLU A 76 -7.14 -3.08 -15.61
N ALA A 77 -6.01 -2.36 -15.57
CA ALA A 77 -5.69 -1.45 -14.47
C ALA A 77 -6.70 -0.30 -14.36
N MET A 78 -7.01 0.36 -15.48
CA MET A 78 -7.90 1.52 -15.50
C MET A 78 -9.33 1.16 -15.17
N GLN A 79 -9.81 -0.01 -15.63
CA GLN A 79 -11.15 -0.51 -15.29
C GLN A 79 -11.25 -0.81 -13.79
N GLN A 80 -10.25 -1.47 -13.21
CA GLN A 80 -10.20 -1.73 -11.76
C GLN A 80 -10.16 -0.42 -10.95
N ALA A 81 -9.47 0.61 -11.44
CA ALA A 81 -9.44 1.93 -10.82
C ALA A 81 -10.81 2.63 -10.88
N ASP A 82 -11.52 2.52 -12.00
CA ASP A 82 -12.87 3.08 -12.15
C ASP A 82 -13.86 2.37 -11.22
N ASP A 83 -13.91 1.05 -11.32
CA ASP A 83 -14.86 0.21 -10.60
C ASP A 83 -14.65 0.27 -9.08
N TRP A 84 -13.42 0.26 -8.60
CA TRP A 84 -13.13 0.08 -7.17
C TRP A 84 -12.43 1.24 -6.49
N LEU A 85 -11.81 2.16 -7.23
CA LEU A 85 -11.14 3.33 -6.65
C LEU A 85 -11.89 4.65 -6.96
N GLY A 86 -12.91 4.59 -7.82
CA GLY A 86 -13.69 5.76 -8.23
C GLY A 86 -12.87 6.72 -9.09
N VAL A 87 -11.95 6.20 -9.89
CA VAL A 87 -11.10 6.97 -10.81
C VAL A 87 -11.65 6.86 -12.23
N PRO A 88 -12.45 7.83 -12.71
CA PRO A 88 -13.05 7.75 -14.03
C PRO A 88 -12.00 7.86 -15.15
N GLN A 89 -12.25 7.11 -16.23
CA GLN A 89 -11.40 7.06 -17.42
C GLN A 89 -11.60 8.30 -18.30
N VAL A 90 -11.01 9.43 -17.88
CA VAL A 90 -10.98 10.68 -18.67
C VAL A 90 -10.04 10.64 -19.87
N ILE A 91 -9.19 9.61 -19.92
CA ILE A 91 -8.37 9.17 -21.05
C ILE A 91 -8.65 7.68 -21.24
N THR A 92 -8.62 7.17 -22.46
CA THR A 92 -8.84 5.75 -22.75
C THR A 92 -7.57 4.91 -22.59
N PRO A 93 -7.69 3.58 -22.40
CA PRO A 93 -6.54 2.66 -22.40
C PRO A 93 -5.69 2.73 -23.67
N GLU A 94 -6.30 2.97 -24.83
CA GLU A 94 -5.62 3.08 -26.12
C GLU A 94 -4.83 4.39 -26.25
N GLU A 95 -5.37 5.48 -25.71
CA GLU A 95 -4.72 6.79 -25.73
C GLU A 95 -3.55 6.89 -24.74
N ILE A 96 -3.71 6.37 -23.51
CA ILE A 96 -2.69 6.51 -22.45
C ILE A 96 -1.38 5.78 -22.77
N ILE A 97 -1.47 4.70 -23.55
CA ILE A 97 -0.31 3.92 -24.01
C ILE A 97 0.21 4.33 -25.38
N HIS A 98 -0.46 5.29 -26.04
CA HIS A 98 -0.09 5.69 -27.39
C HIS A 98 1.33 6.29 -27.39
N PRO A 99 2.20 5.96 -28.37
CA PRO A 99 3.56 6.49 -28.41
C PRO A 99 3.65 8.02 -28.41
N ASP A 100 2.66 8.67 -29.01
CA ASP A 100 2.57 10.13 -29.13
C ASP A 100 1.66 10.77 -28.06
N VAL A 101 1.35 10.07 -26.97
CA VAL A 101 0.50 10.61 -25.90
C VAL A 101 1.12 11.86 -25.27
N ASP A 102 0.29 12.88 -25.04
CA ASP A 102 0.73 14.09 -24.37
C ASP A 102 0.75 13.92 -22.85
N GLU A 103 1.78 14.45 -22.19
CA GLU A 103 1.93 14.33 -20.74
C GLU A 103 0.78 14.99 -19.96
N HIS A 104 0.12 16.02 -20.51
CA HIS A 104 -0.97 16.71 -19.81
C HIS A 104 -2.21 15.82 -19.70
N SER A 105 -2.53 15.04 -20.73
CA SER A 105 -3.63 14.06 -20.72
C SER A 105 -3.36 12.95 -19.70
N VAL A 106 -2.13 12.41 -19.67
CA VAL A 106 -1.73 11.40 -18.68
C VAL A 106 -1.75 11.98 -17.26
N MET A 107 -1.24 13.19 -17.06
CA MET A 107 -1.31 13.90 -15.77
C MET A 107 -2.75 14.14 -15.32
N THR A 108 -3.66 14.49 -16.25
CA THR A 108 -5.07 14.73 -15.94
C THR A 108 -5.70 13.49 -15.34
N TYR A 109 -5.49 12.32 -15.96
CA TYR A 109 -5.96 11.05 -15.45
C TYR A 109 -5.32 10.67 -14.10
N LEU A 110 -3.99 10.71 -14.00
CA LEU A 110 -3.26 10.27 -12.80
C LEU A 110 -3.45 11.19 -11.60
N SER A 111 -3.76 12.48 -11.82
CA SER A 111 -4.02 13.45 -10.74
C SER A 111 -5.26 13.14 -9.90
N GLN A 112 -6.08 12.17 -10.33
CA GLN A 112 -7.26 11.70 -9.62
C GLN A 112 -6.91 10.70 -8.49
N PHE A 113 -5.82 9.94 -8.65
CA PHE A 113 -5.41 8.89 -7.71
C PHE A 113 -5.12 9.36 -6.28
N PRO A 114 -4.51 10.55 -6.03
CA PRO A 114 -4.32 11.06 -4.67
C PRO A 114 -5.59 11.17 -3.83
N LYS A 115 -6.76 11.29 -4.48
CA LYS A 115 -8.08 11.40 -3.81
C LYS A 115 -8.91 10.13 -3.93
N ALA A 116 -8.39 9.10 -4.58
CA ALA A 116 -9.09 7.85 -4.81
C ALA A 116 -9.42 7.15 -3.49
N LYS A 117 -10.59 6.52 -3.44
CA LYS A 117 -11.08 5.81 -2.25
C LYS A 117 -11.57 4.43 -2.66
N LEU A 118 -11.12 3.42 -1.92
CA LEU A 118 -11.58 2.06 -2.12
C LEU A 118 -13.07 1.93 -1.83
N LYS A 119 -13.85 1.47 -2.81
CA LYS A 119 -15.27 1.19 -2.65
C LYS A 119 -15.49 -0.07 -1.80
N PRO A 120 -16.50 -0.10 -0.91
CA PRO A 120 -16.85 -1.29 -0.15
C PRO A 120 -17.18 -2.47 -1.07
N GLY A 121 -16.77 -3.69 -0.69
CA GLY A 121 -17.05 -4.90 -1.44
C GLY A 121 -16.08 -5.22 -2.58
N ALA A 122 -15.00 -4.44 -2.75
CA ALA A 122 -13.99 -4.70 -3.77
C ALA A 122 -13.39 -6.12 -3.66
N PRO A 123 -13.23 -6.84 -4.78
CA PRO A 123 -12.77 -8.22 -4.83
C PRO A 123 -11.24 -8.31 -4.70
N LEU A 124 -10.70 -7.83 -3.58
CA LEU A 124 -9.25 -7.81 -3.35
C LEU A 124 -8.69 -9.22 -3.18
N LYS A 125 -7.73 -9.58 -4.05
CA LYS A 125 -6.94 -10.81 -3.95
C LYS A 125 -5.45 -10.47 -3.84
N PRO A 126 -4.99 -9.93 -2.70
CA PRO A 126 -3.60 -9.49 -2.56
C PRO A 126 -2.63 -10.67 -2.72
N LYS A 127 -1.55 -10.44 -3.47
CA LYS A 127 -0.40 -11.36 -3.55
C LYS A 127 0.24 -11.47 -2.17
N LEU A 128 0.69 -12.68 -1.80
CA LEU A 128 1.40 -12.92 -0.55
C LEU A 128 2.65 -12.04 -0.46
N ASN A 129 2.66 -11.12 0.49
CA ASN A 129 3.77 -10.22 0.76
C ASN A 129 3.79 -9.82 2.25
N PRO A 130 4.61 -10.49 3.09
CA PRO A 130 4.72 -10.17 4.52
C PRO A 130 5.14 -8.72 4.80
N LYS A 131 5.82 -8.03 3.88
CA LYS A 131 6.20 -6.61 4.06
C LYS A 131 5.00 -5.67 4.03
N LYS A 132 3.85 -6.11 3.53
CA LYS A 132 2.59 -5.35 3.57
C LYS A 132 1.79 -5.59 4.87
N ALA A 133 2.23 -6.50 5.74
CA ALA A 133 1.65 -6.66 7.08
C ALA A 133 2.10 -5.52 7.99
N ARG A 134 1.21 -5.06 8.86
CA ARG A 134 1.49 -3.96 9.80
C ARG A 134 1.14 -4.41 11.21
N ALA A 135 1.91 -3.96 12.19
CA ALA A 135 1.59 -4.18 13.59
C ALA A 135 1.52 -2.84 14.32
N TYR A 136 0.61 -2.70 15.28
CA TYR A 136 0.45 -1.49 16.09
C TYR A 136 -0.19 -1.78 17.44
N GLY A 137 0.12 -0.94 18.42
CA GLY A 137 -0.42 -1.01 19.78
C GLY A 137 0.66 -1.13 20.84
N ARG A 138 0.25 -0.92 22.09
CA ARG A 138 1.07 -0.94 23.31
C ARG A 138 2.16 -2.01 23.30
N GLY A 139 1.83 -3.25 22.94
CA GLY A 139 2.73 -4.39 23.08
C GLY A 139 3.99 -4.34 22.21
N ILE A 140 4.07 -3.42 21.25
CA ILE A 140 5.27 -3.21 20.43
C ILE A 140 5.80 -1.77 20.52
N GLU A 141 5.27 -0.98 21.45
CA GLU A 141 5.80 0.35 21.74
C GLU A 141 7.14 0.25 22.49
N PRO A 142 8.08 1.16 22.23
CA PRO A 142 9.42 1.11 22.82
C PRO A 142 9.41 1.31 24.35
N MET A 143 8.36 1.93 24.89
CA MET A 143 8.19 2.22 26.31
C MET A 143 6.73 2.03 26.71
N GLY A 144 6.45 1.93 28.01
CA GLY A 144 5.10 1.84 28.57
C GLY A 144 4.63 0.43 28.93
N ASN A 145 5.27 -0.62 28.39
CA ASN A 145 5.03 -1.99 28.85
C ASN A 145 5.63 -2.23 30.23
N MET A 146 4.89 -2.99 31.06
CA MET A 146 5.27 -3.28 32.44
C MET A 146 5.33 -4.78 32.68
N VAL A 147 6.28 -5.20 33.53
CA VAL A 147 6.40 -6.59 33.97
C VAL A 147 5.09 -7.07 34.60
N LYS A 148 4.69 -8.30 34.28
CA LYS A 148 3.45 -8.94 34.73
C LYS A 148 2.16 -8.19 34.36
N GLN A 149 2.23 -7.26 33.41
CA GLN A 149 1.03 -6.69 32.80
C GLN A 149 0.88 -7.13 31.35
N PRO A 150 -0.33 -7.50 30.90
CA PRO A 150 -0.53 -7.95 29.52
C PRO A 150 -0.14 -6.90 28.49
N ALA A 151 0.77 -7.26 27.60
CA ALA A 151 1.19 -6.45 26.48
C ALA A 151 0.41 -6.89 25.23
N LYS A 152 -0.44 -6.00 24.71
CA LYS A 152 -1.35 -6.30 23.60
C LYS A 152 -1.04 -5.43 22.39
N PHE A 153 -1.12 -6.01 21.21
CA PHE A 153 -1.02 -5.29 19.94
C PHE A 153 -1.82 -6.01 18.86
N THR A 154 -2.07 -5.32 17.75
CA THR A 154 -2.82 -5.85 16.60
C THR A 154 -1.86 -6.04 15.43
N VAL A 155 -2.02 -7.14 14.70
CA VAL A 155 -1.37 -7.41 13.41
C VAL A 155 -2.42 -7.35 12.30
N ASP A 156 -2.27 -6.39 11.39
CA ASP A 156 -3.09 -6.19 10.19
C ASP A 156 -2.40 -6.85 8.98
N THR A 157 -3.09 -7.83 8.39
CA THR A 157 -2.66 -8.56 7.20
C THR A 157 -3.54 -8.30 5.98
N ILE A 158 -4.44 -7.30 6.02
CA ILE A 158 -5.42 -7.00 4.96
C ILE A 158 -4.77 -6.93 3.57
N SER A 159 -3.56 -6.35 3.50
CA SER A 159 -2.79 -6.15 2.27
C SER A 159 -1.65 -7.15 2.05
N ALA A 160 -1.44 -8.08 2.99
CA ALA A 160 -0.31 -9.00 3.00
C ALA A 160 -0.57 -10.33 2.27
N GLY A 161 -1.82 -10.58 1.85
CA GLY A 161 -2.21 -11.88 1.27
C GLY A 161 -2.61 -12.91 2.32
N GLN A 162 -2.87 -14.13 1.89
CA GLN A 162 -3.27 -15.23 2.75
C GLN A 162 -2.03 -15.94 3.34
N GLY A 163 -1.97 -16.05 4.67
CA GLY A 163 -0.91 -16.76 5.39
C GLY A 163 -1.19 -16.80 6.90
N ASP A 164 -0.46 -17.65 7.62
CA ASP A 164 -0.57 -17.79 9.07
C ASP A 164 0.32 -16.77 9.79
N VAL A 165 -0.19 -16.17 10.87
CA VAL A 165 0.55 -15.24 11.73
C VAL A 165 1.07 -15.98 12.96
N MET A 166 2.38 -15.95 13.16
CA MET A 166 3.05 -16.45 14.35
C MET A 166 3.86 -15.30 14.96
N VAL A 167 3.86 -15.20 16.29
CA VAL A 167 4.60 -14.16 17.02
C VAL A 167 5.40 -14.80 18.15
N PHE A 168 6.68 -14.42 18.23
CA PHE A 168 7.58 -14.84 19.30
C PHE A 168 8.14 -13.62 20.02
N VAL A 169 8.25 -13.71 21.35
CA VAL A 169 8.87 -12.69 22.20
C VAL A 169 10.16 -13.27 22.76
N GLU A 170 11.28 -12.63 22.41
CA GLU A 170 12.60 -12.91 22.95
C GLU A 170 12.87 -11.95 24.12
N ASP A 171 13.12 -12.49 25.31
CA ASP A 171 13.47 -11.70 26.49
C ASP A 171 14.97 -11.28 26.48
N PRO A 172 15.43 -10.45 27.43
CA PRO A 172 16.83 -10.01 27.51
C PRO A 172 17.83 -11.14 27.75
N GLU A 173 17.39 -12.28 28.30
CA GLU A 173 18.23 -13.46 28.53
C GLU A 173 18.28 -14.38 27.29
N GLY A 174 17.48 -14.08 26.27
CA GLY A 174 17.39 -14.83 25.01
C GLY A 174 16.33 -15.93 25.01
N ASN A 175 15.51 -16.04 26.07
CA ASN A 175 14.41 -16.99 26.11
C ASN A 175 13.32 -16.55 25.14
N LYS A 176 12.84 -17.48 24.32
CA LYS A 176 11.78 -17.23 23.34
C LYS A 176 10.48 -17.86 23.79
N GLU A 177 9.43 -17.06 23.85
CA GLU A 177 8.07 -17.51 24.16
C GLU A 177 7.14 -17.17 23.00
N GLU A 178 6.28 -18.11 22.63
CA GLU A 178 5.24 -17.87 21.63
C GLU A 178 4.11 -17.03 22.25
N ALA A 179 3.74 -15.95 21.57
CA ALA A 179 2.64 -15.09 22.01
C ALA A 179 1.29 -15.69 21.61
N GLN A 180 0.25 -15.34 22.36
CA GLN A 180 -1.11 -15.75 22.01
C GLN A 180 -1.62 -14.92 20.83
N VAL A 181 -1.94 -15.57 19.72
CA VAL A 181 -2.50 -14.94 18.51
C VAL A 181 -3.95 -15.35 18.36
N THR A 182 -4.86 -14.38 18.29
CA THR A 182 -6.31 -14.60 18.15
C THR A 182 -6.84 -13.84 16.93
N PRO A 183 -7.52 -14.49 15.97
CA PRO A 183 -8.14 -13.78 14.84
C PRO A 183 -9.33 -12.92 15.30
N ASP A 184 -9.39 -11.66 14.86
CA ASP A 184 -10.46 -10.71 15.27
C ASP A 184 -11.71 -10.77 14.38
N SER A 185 -11.63 -11.40 13.20
CA SER A 185 -12.74 -11.48 12.25
C SER A 185 -12.75 -12.81 11.51
N ASP A 186 -13.92 -13.21 11.03
CA ASP A 186 -14.12 -14.42 10.21
C ASP A 186 -13.29 -14.42 8.90
N LYS A 187 -12.74 -13.27 8.50
CA LYS A 187 -11.92 -13.12 7.29
C LYS A 187 -10.42 -13.23 7.56
N ASN A 188 -9.98 -13.49 8.80
CA ASN A 188 -8.56 -13.64 9.20
C ASN A 188 -7.64 -12.54 8.65
N LYS A 189 -8.13 -11.29 8.61
CA LYS A 189 -7.34 -10.14 8.09
C LYS A 189 -6.68 -9.31 9.18
N THR A 190 -7.09 -9.49 10.43
CA THR A 190 -6.56 -8.81 11.60
C THR A 190 -6.48 -9.80 12.76
N TYR A 191 -5.40 -9.71 13.53
CA TYR A 191 -5.11 -10.60 14.63
C TYR A 191 -4.78 -9.79 15.89
N SER A 192 -5.44 -10.09 17.00
CA SER A 192 -5.05 -9.63 18.32
C SER A 192 -3.95 -10.52 18.87
N VAL A 193 -2.84 -9.90 19.27
CA VAL A 193 -1.69 -10.58 19.86
C VAL A 193 -1.50 -10.12 21.29
N GLU A 194 -1.27 -11.07 22.19
CA GLU A 194 -1.08 -10.82 23.61
C GLU A 194 0.07 -11.65 24.18
N TYR A 195 0.92 -11.02 24.98
CA TYR A 195 1.97 -11.70 25.74
C TYR A 195 2.15 -11.07 27.12
N LEU A 196 2.79 -11.80 28.04
CA LEU A 196 3.02 -11.36 29.41
C LEU A 196 4.52 -11.29 29.74
N PRO A 197 5.14 -10.10 29.75
CA PRO A 197 6.56 -9.97 30.06
C PRO A 197 6.84 -10.33 31.52
N LYS A 198 7.77 -11.25 31.75
CA LYS A 198 8.12 -11.77 33.10
C LYS A 198 9.28 -11.03 33.75
N VAL A 199 10.15 -10.42 32.93
CA VAL A 199 11.38 -9.74 33.34
C VAL A 199 11.43 -8.32 32.80
N THR A 200 12.25 -7.46 33.41
CA THR A 200 12.54 -6.12 32.90
C THR A 200 13.62 -6.18 31.82
N GLY A 201 13.66 -5.19 30.93
CA GLY A 201 14.72 -5.02 29.94
C GLY A 201 14.22 -5.04 28.49
N LEU A 202 15.16 -5.04 27.55
CA LEU A 202 14.87 -4.98 26.12
C LEU A 202 14.37 -6.34 25.61
N HIS A 203 13.09 -6.40 25.27
CA HIS A 203 12.49 -7.55 24.60
C HIS A 203 12.50 -7.32 23.08
N LYS A 204 12.54 -8.40 22.30
CA LYS A 204 12.35 -8.36 20.85
C LYS A 204 11.12 -9.17 20.47
N VAL A 205 10.16 -8.51 19.84
CA VAL A 205 8.98 -9.17 19.25
C VAL A 205 9.31 -9.50 17.79
N ARG A 206 9.10 -10.75 17.37
CA ARG A 206 9.38 -11.25 16.02
C ARG A 206 8.19 -11.99 15.43
#